data_AF-W7BWR5-F1
#
_entry.id   AF-W7BWR5-F1
#
_cell.length_a   1.000
_cell.length_b   1.000
_cell.length_c   1.000
_cell.angle_alpha   90.00
_cell.angle_beta   90.00
_cell.angle_gamma   90.00
#
_symmetry.space_group_name_H-M   'P 1'
#
loop_
_entity.id
_entity.type
_entity.pdbx_description
1 polymer ?
#
loop_
_entity_poly.entity_id
_entity_poly.type
_entity_poly.pdbx_seq_one_letter_code
_entity_poly.pdbx_strand_id
1 'polypeptide(L)'
;MKKSFQILLSVCLFLALSACSTAPNGLNDNKSSSPDEAADKLATQTIEAIFDNDISNVQKNTVGNDLPAYHSTYKEVIEGKDYLYGAYYQKDKIYYLFTFIDKEKPEKLELTLQKVNGTWKFMALTPWNTEGTDLTEKEIYNKIGKGTGDDIRIFERGATFMRI
;
A
#
# COMPACT_ATOMS: atom_id res chain seq x y z
N MET A 1 30.70 -3.93 51.93
CA MET A 1 29.72 -4.50 50.99
C MET A 1 29.09 -3.41 50.12
N LYS A 2 29.72 -2.93 49.03
CA LYS A 2 29.12 -1.90 48.15
C LYS A 2 29.53 -1.93 46.66
N LYS A 3 30.39 -2.85 46.21
CA LYS A 3 30.88 -2.87 44.81
C LYS A 3 30.20 -3.92 43.91
N SER A 4 29.71 -5.02 44.49
CA SER A 4 29.03 -6.09 43.74
C SER A 4 27.59 -5.74 43.35
N PHE A 5 26.94 -4.79 44.05
CA PHE A 5 25.55 -4.41 43.78
C PHE A 5 25.41 -3.46 42.58
N GLN A 6 26.42 -2.64 42.30
CA GLN A 6 26.38 -1.71 41.15
C GLN A 6 26.56 -2.40 39.80
N ILE A 7 27.35 -3.48 39.76
CA ILE A 7 27.57 -4.26 38.53
C ILE A 7 26.29 -5.01 38.15
N LEU A 8 25.57 -5.57 39.14
CA LEU A 8 24.32 -6.28 38.89
C LEU A 8 23.22 -5.35 38.35
N LEU A 9 23.14 -4.12 38.87
CA LEU A 9 22.15 -3.13 38.43
C LEU A 9 22.40 -2.64 36.99
N SER A 10 23.67 -2.53 36.59
CA SER A 10 24.05 -2.09 35.25
C SER A 10 23.76 -3.16 34.18
N VAL A 11 23.96 -4.44 34.48
CA VAL A 11 23.63 -5.55 33.57
C VAL A 11 22.12 -5.67 33.35
N CYS A 12 21.30 -5.46 34.38
CA CYS A 12 19.84 -5.42 34.23
C CYS A 12 19.35 -4.25 33.37
N LEU A 13 20.04 -3.10 33.40
CA LEU A 13 19.66 -1.93 32.61
C LEU A 13 19.91 -2.14 31.10
N PHE A 14 20.99 -2.83 30.72
CA PHE A 14 21.25 -3.20 29.33
C PHE A 14 20.23 -4.22 28.79
N LEU A 15 19.81 -5.19 29.63
CA LEU A 15 18.77 -6.14 29.25
C LEU A 15 17.37 -5.49 29.12
N ALA A 16 17.08 -4.46 29.92
CA ALA A 16 15.84 -3.69 29.80
C ALA A 16 15.80 -2.81 28.54
N LEU A 17 16.95 -2.29 28.09
CA LEU A 17 17.04 -1.48 26.86
C LEU A 17 16.96 -2.31 25.58
N SER A 18 17.37 -3.59 25.60
CA SER A 18 17.11 -4.52 24.49
C SER A 18 15.66 -5.03 24.43
N ALA A 19 14.86 -4.75 25.47
CA ALA A 19 13.45 -5.09 25.53
C ALA A 19 12.53 -3.90 25.17
N CYS A 20 13.06 -2.83 24.58
CA CYS A 20 12.25 -1.94 23.75
C CYS A 20 11.75 -2.77 22.57
N SER A 21 10.56 -3.33 22.79
CA SER A 21 9.77 -4.07 21.84
C SER A 21 9.91 -3.45 20.45
N THR A 22 10.50 -4.18 19.52
CA THR A 22 9.89 -4.26 18.19
C THR A 22 8.52 -4.88 18.42
N ALA A 23 7.56 -4.06 18.87
CA ALA A 23 6.17 -4.38 18.68
C ALA A 23 6.08 -4.77 17.21
N PRO A 24 5.46 -5.91 16.86
CA PRO A 24 5.15 -6.14 15.47
C PRO A 24 4.31 -4.92 15.09
N ASN A 25 4.87 -4.02 14.29
CA ASN A 25 4.09 -3.01 13.56
C ASN A 25 3.06 -3.88 12.89
N GLY A 26 1.84 -3.96 13.45
CA GLY A 26 1.02 -5.17 13.38
C GLY A 26 0.43 -5.36 12.00
N LEU A 27 1.29 -5.56 11.00
CA LEU A 27 1.21 -5.41 9.58
C LEU A 27 1.99 -6.61 9.03
N ASN A 28 1.29 -7.71 8.75
CA ASN A 28 1.88 -8.96 8.29
C ASN A 28 2.40 -8.78 6.85
N ASP A 29 3.62 -9.23 6.54
CA ASP A 29 4.15 -9.29 5.17
C ASP A 29 3.54 -10.45 4.37
N ASN A 30 2.23 -10.67 4.54
CA ASN A 30 1.53 -11.80 3.98
C ASN A 30 1.38 -11.59 2.48
N LYS A 31 2.38 -12.05 1.73
CA LYS A 31 2.35 -12.15 0.27
C LYS A 31 1.43 -13.31 -0.10
N SER A 32 0.12 -13.09 -0.03
CA SER A 32 -0.86 -14.01 -0.62
C SER A 32 -0.61 -14.08 -2.14
N SER A 33 -0.74 -15.26 -2.75
CA SER A 33 -0.56 -15.43 -4.20
C SER A 33 -1.71 -14.76 -4.96
N SER A 34 -1.38 -14.03 -6.04
CA SER A 34 -2.42 -13.49 -6.93
C SER A 34 -3.26 -14.62 -7.51
N PRO A 35 -4.59 -14.47 -7.57
CA PRO A 35 -5.38 -15.27 -8.50
C PRO A 35 -5.19 -14.82 -9.97
N ASP A 36 -4.69 -13.60 -10.26
CA ASP A 36 -4.66 -13.06 -11.62
C ASP A 36 -3.47 -12.11 -11.90
N GLU A 37 -2.36 -12.68 -12.37
CA GLU A 37 -1.11 -11.97 -12.70
C GLU A 37 -1.30 -10.89 -13.79
N ALA A 38 -2.25 -11.10 -14.70
CA ALA A 38 -2.52 -10.14 -15.78
C ALA A 38 -3.16 -8.86 -15.24
N ALA A 39 -4.07 -8.96 -14.27
CA ALA A 39 -4.64 -7.80 -13.58
C ALA A 39 -3.56 -7.00 -12.86
N ASP A 40 -2.68 -7.69 -12.14
CA ASP A 40 -1.62 -7.05 -11.35
C ASP A 40 -0.64 -6.28 -12.23
N LYS A 41 -0.21 -6.90 -13.32
CA LYS A 41 0.69 -6.26 -14.28
C LYS A 41 0.05 -5.02 -14.89
N LEU A 42 -1.22 -5.11 -15.28
CA LEU A 42 -1.96 -3.98 -15.83
C LEU A 42 -2.08 -2.84 -14.81
N ALA A 43 -2.38 -3.14 -13.55
CA ALA A 43 -2.49 -2.15 -12.49
C ALA A 43 -1.17 -1.43 -12.23
N THR A 44 -0.07 -2.17 -12.06
CA THR A 44 1.26 -1.59 -11.83
C THR A 44 1.71 -0.72 -12.99
N GLN A 45 1.54 -1.19 -14.24
CA GLN A 45 1.88 -0.40 -15.42
C GLN A 45 1.06 0.89 -15.52
N THR A 46 -0.22 0.84 -15.14
CA THR A 46 -1.08 2.01 -15.16
C THR A 46 -0.67 3.01 -14.09
N ILE A 47 -0.34 2.53 -12.88
CA ILE A 47 0.18 3.35 -11.78
C ILE A 47 1.47 4.05 -12.20
N GLU A 48 2.46 3.32 -12.70
CA GLU A 48 3.74 3.88 -13.18
C GLU A 48 3.51 4.96 -14.25
N ALA A 49 2.64 4.70 -15.23
CA ALA A 49 2.34 5.66 -16.30
C ALA A 49 1.77 7.00 -15.79
N ILE A 50 1.06 7.00 -14.67
CA ILE A 50 0.53 8.24 -14.05
C ILE A 50 1.66 9.11 -13.49
N PHE A 51 2.66 8.49 -12.85
CA PHE A 51 3.84 9.22 -12.35
C PHE A 51 4.69 9.78 -13.49
N ASP A 52 4.78 9.05 -14.60
CA ASP A 52 5.53 9.49 -15.79
C ASP A 52 4.78 10.53 -16.63
N ASN A 53 3.55 10.88 -16.25
CA ASN A 53 2.61 11.68 -17.05
C ASN A 53 2.40 11.10 -18.47
N ASP A 54 2.63 9.79 -18.67
CA ASP A 54 2.37 9.09 -19.93
C ASP A 54 0.89 8.70 -20.02
N ILE A 55 0.08 9.71 -20.31
CA ILE A 55 -1.38 9.60 -20.45
C ILE A 55 -1.81 8.87 -21.72
N SER A 56 -0.89 8.58 -22.66
CA SER A 56 -1.21 8.01 -23.97
C SER A 56 -1.76 6.58 -23.90
N ASN A 57 -1.30 5.81 -22.90
CA ASN A 57 -1.74 4.44 -22.64
C ASN A 57 -2.90 4.37 -21.63
N VAL A 58 -2.99 5.34 -20.72
CA VAL A 58 -4.01 5.40 -19.66
C VAL A 58 -5.36 5.89 -20.21
N GLN A 59 -5.38 6.98 -20.99
CA GLN A 59 -6.62 7.60 -21.47
C GLN A 59 -7.47 6.72 -22.41
N LYS A 60 -6.88 5.72 -23.08
CA LYS A 60 -7.66 4.84 -23.97
C LYS A 60 -8.73 4.03 -23.23
N ASN A 61 -8.64 3.89 -21.90
CA ASN A 61 -9.53 3.06 -21.10
C ASN A 61 -10.27 3.83 -19.98
N THR A 62 -10.01 5.12 -19.78
CA THR A 62 -10.55 5.87 -18.61
C THR A 62 -11.89 6.53 -18.89
N VAL A 63 -12.87 6.27 -18.01
CA VAL A 63 -14.11 7.05 -17.93
C VAL A 63 -13.93 8.10 -16.82
N GLY A 64 -13.45 9.30 -17.18
CA GLY A 64 -13.23 10.41 -16.24
C GLY A 64 -12.05 11.30 -16.67
N ASN A 65 -12.25 12.62 -16.70
CA ASN A 65 -11.46 13.53 -17.54
C ASN A 65 -10.19 14.14 -16.93
N ASP A 66 -9.83 13.87 -15.68
CA ASP A 66 -8.61 14.43 -15.10
C ASP A 66 -7.84 13.36 -14.32
N LEU A 67 -6.68 12.96 -14.86
CA LEU A 67 -5.74 12.09 -14.17
C LEU A 67 -4.99 12.91 -13.11
N PRO A 68 -4.72 12.36 -11.92
CA PRO A 68 -3.91 13.05 -10.93
C PRO A 68 -2.49 13.22 -11.47
N ALA A 69 -1.88 14.37 -11.14
CA ALA A 69 -0.49 14.65 -11.45
C ALA A 69 0.29 14.75 -10.15
N TYR A 70 1.38 14.00 -10.05
CA TYR A 70 2.26 13.97 -8.88
C TYR A 70 3.58 14.68 -9.19
N HIS A 71 4.23 15.18 -8.14
CA HIS A 71 5.52 15.84 -8.29
C HIS A 71 6.69 14.86 -8.26
N SER A 72 6.62 13.85 -7.41
CA SER A 72 7.57 12.74 -7.38
C SER A 72 7.37 11.82 -8.58
N THR A 73 8.44 11.15 -9.00
CA THR A 73 8.41 10.00 -9.88
C THR A 73 8.06 8.73 -9.10
N TYR A 74 7.59 7.68 -9.80
CA TYR A 74 7.33 6.39 -9.17
C TYR A 74 8.57 5.86 -8.45
N LYS A 75 9.74 5.99 -9.09
CA LYS A 75 11.02 5.57 -8.52
C LYS A 75 11.34 6.31 -7.21
N GLU A 76 11.15 7.63 -7.16
CA GLU A 76 11.39 8.40 -5.93
C GLU A 76 10.47 7.97 -4.79
N VAL A 77 9.20 7.66 -5.09
CA VAL A 77 8.26 7.13 -4.10
C VAL A 77 8.73 5.78 -3.54
N ILE A 78 9.11 4.85 -4.42
CA ILE A 78 9.57 3.52 -4.01
C ILE A 78 10.89 3.60 -3.23
N GLU A 79 11.83 4.45 -3.64
CA GLU A 79 13.09 4.70 -2.94
C GLU A 79 12.89 5.39 -1.58
N GLY A 80 11.85 6.23 -1.46
CA GLY A 80 11.44 6.89 -0.24
C GLY A 80 10.93 5.93 0.85
N LYS A 81 10.56 4.69 0.48
CA LYS A 81 10.15 3.61 1.40
C LYS A 81 8.95 3.94 2.31
N ASP A 82 8.25 5.03 2.08
CA ASP A 82 7.03 5.41 2.80
C ASP A 82 5.83 5.25 1.86
N TYR A 83 5.48 3.99 1.59
CA TYR A 83 4.36 3.63 0.73
C TYR A 83 3.76 2.28 1.09
N LEU A 84 2.51 2.09 0.68
CA LEU A 84 1.82 0.81 0.70
C LEU A 84 1.12 0.62 -0.64
N TYR A 85 1.40 -0.52 -1.27
CA TYR A 85 0.77 -0.94 -2.51
C TYR A 85 0.11 -2.30 -2.32
N GLY A 86 -1.21 -2.34 -2.49
CA GLY A 86 -2.02 -3.53 -2.28
C GLY A 86 -3.26 -3.56 -3.16
N ALA A 87 -4.02 -4.63 -3.04
CA ALA A 87 -5.34 -4.72 -3.64
C ALA A 87 -6.35 -5.39 -2.72
N TYR A 88 -7.63 -5.08 -2.96
CA TYR A 88 -8.75 -5.81 -2.40
C TYR A 88 -9.77 -6.19 -3.49
N TYR A 89 -10.47 -7.30 -3.26
CA TYR A 89 -11.45 -7.85 -4.19
C TYR A 89 -12.86 -7.49 -3.71
N GLN A 90 -13.70 -7.02 -4.63
CA GLN A 90 -15.11 -6.83 -4.35
C GLN A 90 -15.94 -7.20 -5.58
N LYS A 91 -16.72 -8.28 -5.46
CA LYS A 91 -17.55 -8.83 -6.55
C LYS A 91 -16.69 -9.19 -7.77
N ASP A 92 -16.93 -8.56 -8.92
CA ASP A 92 -16.25 -8.76 -10.20
C ASP A 92 -15.13 -7.73 -10.47
N LYS A 93 -14.73 -7.01 -9.41
CA LYS A 93 -13.75 -5.93 -9.47
C LYS A 93 -12.55 -6.20 -8.55
N ILE A 94 -11.42 -5.65 -8.96
CA ILE A 94 -10.20 -5.55 -8.17
C ILE A 94 -9.89 -4.07 -7.99
N TYR A 95 -9.65 -3.68 -6.75
CA TYR A 95 -9.31 -2.33 -6.36
C TYR A 95 -7.86 -2.33 -5.89
N TYR A 96 -7.00 -1.64 -6.63
CA TYR A 96 -5.58 -1.47 -6.30
C TYR A 96 -5.41 -0.15 -5.58
N LEU A 97 -4.82 -0.19 -4.40
CA LEU A 97 -4.57 0.97 -3.56
C LEU A 97 -3.09 1.24 -3.44
N PHE A 98 -2.70 2.45 -3.79
CA PHE A 98 -1.34 2.95 -3.64
C PHE A 98 -1.35 4.21 -2.79
N THR A 99 -0.81 4.11 -1.58
CA THR A 99 -0.63 5.24 -0.66
C THR A 99 0.84 5.57 -0.54
N PHE A 100 1.20 6.85 -0.63
CA PHE A 100 2.58 7.30 -0.67
C PHE A 100 2.72 8.75 -0.20
N ILE A 101 3.95 9.24 -0.07
CA ILE A 101 4.24 10.65 0.19
C ILE A 101 4.69 11.34 -1.11
N ASP A 102 4.03 12.44 -1.48
CA ASP A 102 4.44 13.35 -2.54
C ASP A 102 4.68 14.75 -1.95
N LYS A 103 5.92 15.26 -2.02
CA LYS A 103 6.33 16.54 -1.40
C LYS A 103 5.76 16.77 0.01
N GLU A 104 6.04 15.83 0.92
CA GLU A 104 5.62 15.87 2.32
C GLU A 104 4.09 15.75 2.55
N LYS A 105 3.30 15.55 1.49
CA LYS A 105 1.87 15.32 1.59
C LYS A 105 1.54 13.84 1.38
N PRO A 106 0.68 13.26 2.21
CA PRO A 106 0.19 11.91 1.98
C PRO A 106 -0.82 11.90 0.83
N GLU A 107 -0.54 11.08 -0.16
CA GLU A 107 -1.36 10.85 -1.34
C GLU A 107 -1.94 9.44 -1.34
N LYS A 108 -3.13 9.31 -1.94
CA LYS A 108 -3.88 8.05 -2.00
C LYS A 108 -4.48 7.89 -3.39
N LEU A 109 -4.06 6.85 -4.07
CA LEU A 109 -4.52 6.51 -5.41
C LEU A 109 -5.26 5.18 -5.37
N GLU A 110 -6.46 5.16 -5.95
CA GLU A 110 -7.22 3.93 -6.19
C GLU A 110 -7.36 3.69 -7.69
N LEU A 111 -7.01 2.49 -8.13
CA LEU A 111 -7.23 1.99 -9.48
C LEU A 111 -8.21 0.84 -9.44
N THR A 112 -9.28 0.92 -10.23
CA THR A 112 -10.29 -0.14 -10.33
C THR A 112 -10.16 -0.88 -11.66
N LEU A 113 -10.01 -2.21 -11.59
CA LEU A 113 -10.18 -3.11 -12.72
C LEU A 113 -11.49 -3.89 -12.57
N GLN A 114 -12.20 -4.10 -13.68
CA GLN A 114 -13.39 -4.97 -13.75
C GLN A 114 -13.24 -6.00 -14.85
N LYS A 115 -13.70 -7.22 -14.60
CA LYS A 115 -13.65 -8.28 -15.61
C LYS A 115 -14.85 -8.15 -16.55
N VAL A 116 -14.60 -7.81 -17.82
CA VAL A 116 -15.62 -7.69 -18.87
C VAL A 116 -15.33 -8.72 -19.96
N ASN A 117 -16.25 -9.66 -20.19
CA ASN A 117 -16.09 -10.76 -21.14
C ASN A 117 -14.80 -11.59 -20.92
N GLY A 118 -14.39 -11.79 -19.67
CA GLY A 118 -13.19 -12.56 -19.32
C GLY A 118 -11.89 -11.78 -19.39
N THR A 119 -11.90 -10.52 -19.83
CA THR A 119 -10.71 -9.64 -19.87
C THR A 119 -10.82 -8.55 -18.81
N TRP A 120 -9.72 -8.30 -18.09
CA TRP A 120 -9.64 -7.15 -17.19
C TRP A 120 -9.62 -5.86 -17.97
N LYS A 121 -10.50 -4.94 -17.57
CA LYS A 121 -10.56 -3.60 -18.12
C LYS A 121 -10.34 -2.61 -16.99
N PHE A 122 -9.52 -1.62 -17.27
CA PHE A 122 -9.41 -0.45 -16.44
C PHE A 122 -10.73 0.32 -16.48
N MET A 123 -11.23 0.68 -15.30
CA MET A 123 -12.52 1.36 -15.14
C MET A 123 -12.34 2.78 -14.64
N ALA A 124 -11.51 2.96 -13.62
CA ALA A 124 -11.35 4.20 -12.93
C ALA A 124 -9.97 4.30 -12.30
N LEU A 125 -9.50 5.54 -12.21
CA LEU A 125 -8.38 5.95 -11.38
C LEU A 125 -8.79 7.24 -10.67
N THR A 126 -8.88 7.18 -9.36
CA THR A 126 -9.39 8.28 -8.56
C THR A 126 -8.55 8.46 -7.30
N PRO A 127 -8.53 9.67 -6.71
CA PRO A 127 -8.21 9.79 -5.30
C PRO A 127 -9.08 8.80 -4.52
N TRP A 128 -8.49 8.13 -3.54
CA TRP A 128 -9.21 7.08 -2.83
C TRP A 128 -10.48 7.65 -2.15
N ASN A 129 -11.64 7.14 -2.56
CA ASN A 129 -12.94 7.45 -1.97
C ASN A 129 -13.70 6.14 -1.74
N THR A 130 -14.07 5.86 -0.49
CA THR A 130 -14.80 4.64 -0.12
C THR A 130 -16.31 4.74 -0.27
N GLU A 131 -16.84 5.87 -0.76
CA GLU A 131 -18.26 6.04 -1.04
C GLU A 131 -18.80 4.96 -1.99
N GLY A 132 -19.79 4.20 -1.52
CA GLY A 132 -20.40 3.10 -2.29
C GLY A 132 -19.74 1.73 -2.10
N THR A 133 -18.75 1.60 -1.22
CA THR A 133 -18.21 0.31 -0.77
C THR A 133 -18.76 -0.08 0.61
N ASP A 134 -18.80 -1.38 0.94
CA ASP A 134 -19.24 -1.89 2.25
C ASP A 134 -18.13 -1.81 3.31
N LEU A 135 -16.96 -1.26 2.97
CA LEU A 135 -15.78 -1.22 3.82
C LEU A 135 -15.36 0.23 4.07
N THR A 136 -14.97 0.54 5.30
CA THR A 136 -14.36 1.83 5.62
C THR A 136 -12.91 1.88 5.14
N GLU A 137 -12.41 3.09 4.88
CA GLU A 137 -11.00 3.34 4.53
C GLU A 137 -10.06 2.71 5.56
N LYS A 138 -10.38 2.87 6.84
CA LYS A 138 -9.64 2.26 7.96
C LYS A 138 -9.64 0.74 7.89
N GLU A 139 -10.74 0.10 7.51
CA GLU A 139 -10.82 -1.35 7.39
C GLU A 139 -10.00 -1.87 6.22
N ILE A 140 -10.08 -1.23 5.05
CA ILE A 140 -9.27 -1.63 3.89
C ILE A 140 -7.79 -1.40 4.16
N TYR A 141 -7.42 -0.25 4.74
CA TYR A 141 -6.04 0.05 5.11
C TYR A 141 -5.50 -0.94 6.13
N ASN A 142 -6.31 -1.30 7.13
CA ASN A 142 -5.94 -2.32 8.08
C ASN A 142 -5.84 -3.68 7.41
N LYS A 143 -6.80 -4.07 6.58
CA LYS A 143 -6.77 -5.37 5.92
C LYS A 143 -5.55 -5.50 4.99
N ILE A 144 -5.31 -4.50 4.13
CA ILE A 144 -4.16 -4.46 3.23
C ILE A 144 -2.91 -4.39 4.06
N GLY A 145 -2.72 -3.38 4.90
CA GLY A 145 -1.51 -3.26 5.71
C GLY A 145 -1.24 -4.50 6.59
N LYS A 146 -2.29 -5.16 7.10
CA LYS A 146 -2.17 -6.39 7.90
C LYS A 146 -2.02 -7.65 7.08
N GLY A 147 -2.22 -7.62 5.77
CA GLY A 147 -2.25 -8.82 4.93
C GLY A 147 -3.27 -9.85 5.43
N THR A 148 -4.38 -9.38 6.00
CA THR A 148 -5.43 -10.22 6.60
C THR A 148 -6.71 -10.14 5.76
N GLY A 149 -7.20 -11.30 5.33
CA GLY A 149 -8.39 -11.45 4.50
C GLY A 149 -8.08 -12.25 3.24
N ASP A 150 -8.96 -13.17 2.87
CA ASP A 150 -8.81 -13.99 1.66
C ASP A 150 -8.99 -13.14 0.38
N ASP A 151 -9.62 -11.97 0.53
CA ASP A 151 -9.95 -10.97 -0.48
C ASP A 151 -8.92 -9.82 -0.53
N ILE A 152 -7.77 -9.94 0.12
CA ILE A 152 -6.83 -8.84 0.33
C ILE A 152 -5.40 -9.26 0.01
N ARG A 153 -4.65 -8.34 -0.61
CA ARG A 153 -3.27 -8.59 -0.99
C ARG A 153 -2.38 -7.38 -0.79
N ILE A 154 -1.19 -7.61 -0.23
CA ILE A 154 -0.08 -6.66 -0.28
C ILE A 154 0.85 -7.09 -1.41
N PHE A 155 1.16 -6.17 -2.32
CA PHE A 155 2.21 -6.37 -3.30
C PHE A 155 3.54 -5.94 -2.73
N GLU A 156 3.59 -4.68 -2.31
CA GLU A 156 4.82 -4.05 -1.86
C GLU A 156 4.52 -3.05 -0.73
N ARG A 157 5.49 -2.92 0.17
CA ARG A 157 5.45 -2.00 1.29
C ARG A 157 6.85 -1.44 1.48
N GLY A 158 6.95 -0.13 1.55
CA GLY A 158 8.19 0.51 1.90
C GLY A 158 8.54 0.29 3.37
N ALA A 159 9.83 0.14 3.67
CA ALA A 159 10.30 -0.20 5.02
C ALA A 159 9.99 0.85 6.11
N THR A 160 9.70 2.10 5.72
CA THR A 160 9.43 3.21 6.65
C THR A 160 7.95 3.57 6.72
N PHE A 161 7.10 2.87 5.98
CA PHE A 161 5.66 3.08 5.99
C PHE A 161 5.08 2.93 7.39
N MET A 162 4.56 4.03 7.93
CA MET A 162 3.83 4.05 9.19
C MET A 162 2.34 4.20 8.91
N ARG A 163 1.49 3.60 9.76
CA ARG A 163 0.04 3.82 9.67
C ARG A 163 -0.23 5.31 9.82
N ILE A 164 -0.67 5.97 8.74
CA ILE A 164 -1.20 7.33 8.79
C ILE A 164 -2.56 7.29 9.49
#